data_AF-A0A955PFC4-F1
#
_entry.id   AF-A0A955PFC4-F1
#
_cell.length_a   1.000
_cell.length_b   1.000
_cell.length_c   1.000
_cell.angle_alpha   90.00
_cell.angle_beta   90.00
_cell.angle_gamma   90.00
#
_symmetry.space_group_name_H-M   'P 1'
#
loop_
_entity.id
_entity.type
_entity.pdbx_description
1 polymer ?
#
loop_
_entity_poly.entity_id
_entity_poly.type
_entity_poly.pdbx_seq_one_letter_code
_entity_poly.pdbx_strand_id
1 'polypeptide(L)'
;EWDTPKDLEGDPFEGKIMARRVVATGAVNGELAYDALPPLGPGNIVTVPARRAVKIWLNVDAHGGSPGKYRSTVRAFPVLGNLDPISASLEIEVVDLKMPKEFPLSLCVWDYVPNRWFPSNTDAVMKDMRDHGVNVFPRPGCEPKGEVDQQGRLQMDWSPLETELKRIGEGSVLLFHFHEPPIKHPETIDPEVKTRYQEQYLTALRDYLADRGRSYDSYAFYPIDEPGYAYGGRIPVLRETATMLHRVDPKFRVYTNPVMALAWKDFQSVAPDIGVWAPNMRLVTGALVGDPRMTSILSTGNPVWSYECLAQVRSLSPLRYNRAYPWRAKFFGLSGIGLWTHSTTNTDPWLKGEGINDEFTLVYPGETTIPSVRWEALRDGMEDIAALEILADRVHKAEGLSGLDEPIARAKATIRRGLSEVSELSDEAFIESRDYLRQGRRRIWHAPTDVDLYHRLREEIVQRTLKLPVERP
;
A
#
# COMPACT_ATOMS: atom_id res chain seq x y z
N GLU A 1 -35.91 -28.10 -5.98
CA GLU A 1 -35.60 -27.81 -4.57
C GLU A 1 -34.10 -27.91 -4.40
N TRP A 2 -33.47 -26.89 -3.84
CA TRP A 2 -32.04 -26.94 -3.52
C TRP A 2 -31.89 -27.97 -2.41
N ASP A 3 -31.08 -28.99 -2.64
CA ASP A 3 -30.75 -30.00 -1.64
C ASP A 3 -29.86 -29.33 -0.59
N THR A 4 -30.47 -28.51 0.28
CA THR A 4 -29.85 -28.05 1.50
C THR A 4 -29.61 -29.32 2.31
N PRO A 5 -28.36 -29.68 2.63
CA PRO A 5 -28.12 -30.85 3.47
C PRO A 5 -29.00 -30.71 4.70
N LYS A 6 -29.84 -31.72 4.98
CA LYS A 6 -30.80 -31.70 6.10
C LYS A 6 -30.11 -31.69 7.47
N ASP A 7 -28.77 -31.66 7.47
CA ASP A 7 -27.90 -31.97 8.60
C ASP A 7 -26.89 -30.84 8.87
N LEU A 8 -27.13 -29.60 8.37
CA LEU A 8 -26.33 -28.45 8.79
C LEU A 8 -26.76 -28.01 10.20
N GLU A 9 -26.23 -28.69 11.21
CA GLU A 9 -26.27 -28.24 12.61
C GLU A 9 -25.21 -27.14 12.84
N GLY A 10 -25.60 -26.05 13.49
CA GLY A 10 -24.70 -24.95 13.87
C GLY A 10 -25.17 -23.56 13.40
N ASP A 11 -24.45 -22.53 13.84
CA ASP A 11 -24.74 -21.15 13.49
C ASP A 11 -24.25 -20.82 12.07
N PRO A 12 -24.99 -19.98 11.29
CA PRO A 12 -24.55 -19.59 9.97
C PRO A 12 -23.28 -18.73 10.03
N PHE A 13 -22.43 -18.82 9.01
CA PHE A 13 -21.32 -17.88 8.85
C PHE A 13 -21.87 -16.47 8.57
N GLU A 14 -21.71 -15.56 9.52
CA GLU A 14 -22.22 -14.18 9.43
C GLU A 14 -21.32 -13.23 8.61
N GLY A 15 -20.12 -13.70 8.25
CA GLY A 15 -19.23 -12.99 7.33
C GLY A 15 -19.74 -12.99 5.89
N LYS A 16 -18.97 -12.38 4.98
CA LYS A 16 -19.34 -12.26 3.57
C LYS A 16 -18.44 -13.12 2.70
N ILE A 17 -19.04 -13.83 1.75
CA ILE A 17 -18.33 -14.58 0.71
C ILE A 17 -18.73 -14.00 -0.64
N MET A 18 -17.74 -13.56 -1.41
CA MET A 18 -17.96 -13.00 -2.75
C MET A 18 -17.17 -13.79 -3.78
N ALA A 19 -17.83 -14.15 -4.88
CA ALA A 19 -17.19 -14.76 -6.03
C ALA A 19 -16.94 -13.72 -7.13
N ARG A 20 -15.72 -13.71 -7.66
CA ARG A 20 -15.28 -12.83 -8.75
C ARG A 20 -14.72 -13.69 -9.87
N ARG A 21 -14.88 -13.24 -11.11
CA ARG A 21 -14.20 -13.88 -12.24
C ARG A 21 -12.76 -13.40 -12.26
N VAL A 22 -11.80 -14.30 -12.48
CA VAL A 22 -10.43 -13.89 -12.80
C VAL A 22 -10.32 -13.70 -14.32
N VAL A 23 -10.09 -12.47 -14.74
CA VAL A 23 -9.95 -12.09 -16.14
C VAL A 23 -8.48 -11.88 -16.47
N ALA A 24 -8.04 -12.50 -17.56
CA ALA A 24 -6.72 -12.30 -18.11
C ALA A 24 -6.64 -11.00 -18.91
N THR A 25 -5.64 -10.18 -18.62
CA THR A 25 -5.32 -8.94 -19.35
C THR A 25 -3.95 -9.04 -20.00
N GLY A 26 -3.75 -8.32 -21.11
CA GLY A 26 -2.47 -8.34 -21.81
C GLY A 26 -1.36 -7.73 -20.96
N ALA A 27 -0.17 -8.34 -21.01
CA ALA A 27 1.05 -7.78 -20.47
C ALA A 27 2.02 -7.33 -21.58
N VAL A 28 2.85 -6.32 -21.32
CA VAL A 28 3.79 -5.67 -22.26
C VAL A 28 4.77 -6.65 -22.89
N ASN A 29 5.17 -7.68 -22.13
CA ASN A 29 6.03 -8.78 -22.55
C ASN A 29 5.33 -9.82 -23.48
N GLY A 30 4.04 -9.64 -23.78
CA GLY A 30 3.25 -10.52 -24.63
C GLY A 30 2.54 -11.67 -23.91
N GLU A 31 2.66 -11.76 -22.58
CA GLU A 31 1.97 -12.77 -21.78
C GLU A 31 0.54 -12.34 -21.38
N LEU A 32 -0.24 -13.30 -20.88
CA LEU A 32 -1.54 -13.06 -20.25
C LEU A 32 -1.39 -13.03 -18.73
N ALA A 33 -1.74 -11.90 -18.13
CA ALA A 33 -1.80 -11.74 -16.68
C ALA A 33 -3.24 -11.96 -16.19
N TYR A 34 -3.47 -13.07 -15.49
CA TYR A 34 -4.76 -13.36 -14.82
C TYR A 34 -4.87 -12.50 -13.56
N ASP A 35 -5.41 -11.30 -13.71
CA ASP A 35 -5.22 -10.24 -12.71
C ASP A 35 -6.52 -9.51 -12.35
N ALA A 36 -7.34 -9.07 -13.31
CA ALA A 36 -8.55 -8.34 -13.01
C ALA A 36 -9.62 -9.24 -12.37
N LEU A 37 -10.31 -8.74 -11.33
CA LEU A 37 -11.31 -9.46 -10.54
C LEU A 37 -12.71 -8.81 -10.61
N PRO A 38 -13.35 -8.70 -11.80
CA PRO A 38 -14.72 -8.18 -11.88
C PRO A 38 -15.72 -9.11 -11.16
N PRO A 39 -16.84 -8.55 -10.66
CA PRO A 39 -17.93 -9.36 -10.11
C PRO A 39 -18.54 -10.28 -11.18
N LEU A 40 -19.17 -11.39 -10.76
CA LEU A 40 -19.87 -12.32 -11.68
C LEU A 40 -21.20 -11.77 -12.24
N GLY A 41 -21.59 -10.55 -11.85
CA GLY A 41 -22.89 -9.97 -12.16
C GLY A 41 -24.03 -10.57 -11.31
N PRO A 42 -25.26 -10.05 -11.44
CA PRO A 42 -26.38 -10.38 -10.54
C PRO A 42 -26.84 -11.84 -10.63
N GLY A 43 -26.59 -12.53 -11.75
CA GLY A 43 -26.94 -13.93 -11.92
C GLY A 43 -25.90 -14.92 -11.39
N ASN A 44 -24.69 -14.47 -11.01
CA ASN A 44 -23.54 -15.33 -10.74
C ASN A 44 -23.25 -16.35 -11.86
N ILE A 45 -23.53 -15.98 -13.11
CA ILE A 45 -23.38 -16.84 -14.29
C ILE A 45 -22.04 -16.55 -14.95
N VAL A 46 -21.31 -17.60 -15.31
CA VAL A 46 -20.09 -17.47 -16.11
C VAL A 46 -20.10 -18.40 -17.30
N THR A 47 -19.71 -17.87 -18.46
CA THR A 47 -19.55 -18.66 -19.69
C THR A 47 -18.17 -19.29 -19.72
N VAL A 48 -18.10 -20.61 -19.83
CA VAL A 48 -16.86 -21.37 -20.05
C VAL A 48 -16.73 -21.68 -21.54
N PRO A 49 -15.79 -21.05 -22.27
CA PRO A 49 -15.60 -21.33 -23.69
C PRO A 49 -15.08 -22.76 -23.93
N ALA A 50 -15.37 -23.32 -25.10
CA ALA A 50 -14.87 -24.63 -25.49
C ALA A 50 -13.34 -24.71 -25.38
N ARG A 51 -12.83 -25.79 -24.77
CA ARG A 51 -11.39 -26.06 -24.55
C ARG A 51 -10.66 -24.97 -23.75
N ARG A 52 -11.38 -24.22 -22.90
CA ARG A 52 -10.83 -23.22 -21.99
C ARG A 52 -11.30 -23.48 -20.57
N ALA A 53 -10.51 -23.01 -19.61
CA ALA A 53 -10.90 -22.96 -18.21
C ALA A 53 -11.22 -21.51 -17.82
N VAL A 54 -12.14 -21.35 -16.88
CA VAL A 54 -12.41 -20.09 -16.19
C VAL A 54 -11.99 -20.25 -14.74
N LYS A 55 -11.29 -19.24 -14.22
CA LYS A 55 -10.91 -19.17 -12.81
C LYS A 55 -11.89 -18.28 -12.05
N ILE A 56 -12.29 -18.74 -10.87
CA ILE A 56 -13.12 -17.99 -9.93
C ILE A 56 -12.24 -17.66 -8.72
N TRP A 57 -12.26 -16.39 -8.33
CA TRP A 57 -11.66 -15.89 -7.11
C TRP A 57 -12.75 -15.83 -6.03
N LEU A 58 -12.46 -16.37 -4.85
CA LEU A 58 -13.34 -16.28 -3.69
C LEU A 58 -12.70 -15.31 -2.68
N ASN A 59 -13.42 -14.25 -2.35
CA ASN A 59 -13.06 -13.36 -1.25
C ASN A 59 -13.93 -13.73 -0.03
N VAL A 60 -13.28 -14.01 1.09
CA VAL A 60 -13.93 -14.36 2.36
C VAL A 60 -13.60 -13.27 3.37
N ASP A 61 -14.62 -12.49 3.72
CA ASP A 61 -14.54 -11.44 4.73
C ASP A 61 -15.18 -11.95 6.03
N ALA A 62 -14.33 -12.25 7.01
CA ALA A 62 -14.76 -12.75 8.32
C ALA A 62 -15.12 -11.65 9.33
N HIS A 63 -15.09 -10.36 8.94
CA HIS A 63 -15.46 -9.29 9.85
C HIS A 63 -16.91 -9.43 10.33
N GLY A 64 -17.08 -9.39 11.66
CA GLY A 64 -18.38 -9.56 12.30
C GLY A 64 -18.83 -11.02 12.46
N GLY A 65 -18.09 -11.99 11.93
CA GLY A 65 -18.37 -13.41 12.15
C GLY A 65 -17.98 -13.87 13.56
N SER A 66 -18.80 -14.73 14.16
CA SER A 66 -18.50 -15.35 15.45
C SER A 66 -17.32 -16.35 15.33
N PRO A 67 -16.46 -16.47 16.35
CA PRO A 67 -15.40 -17.48 16.35
C PRO A 67 -15.97 -18.90 16.21
N GLY A 68 -15.35 -19.73 15.37
CA GLY A 68 -15.84 -21.06 15.08
C GLY A 68 -15.28 -21.66 13.79
N LYS A 69 -15.62 -22.93 13.56
CA LYS A 69 -15.29 -23.67 12.33
C LYS A 69 -16.54 -23.83 11.50
N TYR A 70 -16.52 -23.26 10.31
CA TYR A 70 -17.63 -23.29 9.36
C TYR A 70 -17.26 -24.20 8.19
N ARG A 71 -18.22 -25.02 7.77
CA ARG A 71 -18.09 -25.89 6.60
C ARG A 71 -19.17 -25.55 5.60
N SER A 72 -18.77 -25.41 4.35
CA SER A 72 -19.66 -25.13 3.23
C SER A 72 -19.19 -25.88 1.99
N THR A 73 -20.01 -25.85 0.95
CA THR A 73 -19.67 -26.40 -0.36
C THR A 73 -19.96 -25.34 -1.42
N VAL A 74 -18.93 -24.99 -2.20
CA VAL A 74 -19.07 -24.16 -3.39
C VAL A 74 -19.49 -25.08 -4.53
N ARG A 75 -20.65 -24.82 -5.13
CA ARG A 75 -21.21 -25.60 -6.24
C ARG A 75 -21.32 -24.75 -7.49
N ALA A 76 -20.88 -25.27 -8.62
CA ALA A 76 -21.12 -24.66 -9.93
C ALA A 76 -21.99 -25.60 -10.78
N PHE A 77 -23.11 -25.07 -11.26
CA PHE A 77 -24.12 -25.82 -12.00
C PHE A 77 -24.07 -25.46 -13.48
N PRO A 78 -24.06 -26.44 -14.39
CA PRO A 78 -24.23 -26.17 -15.82
C PRO A 78 -25.67 -25.72 -16.07
N VAL A 79 -25.83 -24.51 -16.62
CA VAL A 79 -27.16 -23.91 -16.87
C VAL A 79 -28.05 -24.79 -17.77
N LEU A 80 -27.45 -25.50 -18.72
CA LEU A 80 -28.16 -26.39 -19.64
C LEU A 80 -28.52 -27.75 -19.01
N GLY A 81 -28.02 -28.06 -17.80
CA GLY A 81 -28.27 -29.33 -17.12
C GLY A 81 -27.69 -30.57 -17.83
N ASN A 82 -26.77 -30.38 -18.78
CA ASN A 82 -26.21 -31.44 -19.62
C ASN A 82 -24.91 -32.06 -19.09
N LEU A 83 -24.42 -31.57 -17.95
CA LEU A 83 -23.22 -32.04 -17.27
C LEU A 83 -23.52 -32.15 -15.78
N ASP A 84 -22.68 -32.89 -15.06
CA ASP A 84 -22.77 -32.94 -13.61
C ASP A 84 -22.28 -31.63 -12.96
N PRO A 85 -22.92 -31.16 -11.89
CA PRO A 85 -22.41 -30.02 -11.12
C PRO A 85 -21.03 -30.32 -10.52
N ILE A 86 -20.13 -29.35 -10.57
CA ILE A 86 -18.85 -29.42 -9.84
C ILE A 86 -19.05 -28.88 -8.42
N SER A 87 -18.41 -29.52 -7.45
CA SER A 87 -18.48 -29.12 -6.05
C SER A 87 -17.09 -29.10 -5.43
N ALA A 88 -16.82 -28.11 -4.58
CA ALA A 88 -15.59 -27.98 -3.81
C ALA A 88 -15.94 -27.67 -2.35
N SER A 89 -15.28 -28.32 -1.40
CA SER A 89 -15.45 -28.01 0.02
C SER A 89 -14.78 -26.69 0.37
N LEU A 90 -15.43 -25.90 1.21
CA LEU A 90 -14.91 -24.66 1.77
C LEU A 90 -14.96 -24.77 3.30
N GLU A 91 -13.79 -24.76 3.93
CA GLU A 91 -13.66 -24.71 5.38
C GLU A 91 -13.15 -23.32 5.78
N ILE A 92 -13.82 -22.68 6.74
CA ILE A 92 -13.45 -21.36 7.26
C ILE A 92 -13.31 -21.50 8.78
N GLU A 93 -12.12 -21.18 9.31
CA GLU A 93 -11.91 -21.05 10.74
C GLU A 93 -11.82 -19.56 11.11
N VAL A 94 -12.83 -19.08 11.85
CA VAL A 94 -12.79 -17.75 12.45
C VAL A 94 -12.23 -17.93 13.85
N VAL A 95 -11.03 -17.39 14.08
CA VAL A 95 -10.39 -17.42 15.40
C VAL A 95 -10.84 -16.24 16.24
N ASP A 96 -10.82 -16.42 17.56
CA ASP A 96 -11.16 -15.37 18.53
C ASP A 96 -10.04 -14.34 18.67
N LEU A 97 -9.74 -13.67 17.55
CA LEU A 97 -8.79 -12.58 17.43
C LEU A 97 -9.42 -11.47 16.59
N LYS A 98 -9.24 -10.23 17.04
CA LYS A 98 -9.72 -9.06 16.33
C LYS A 98 -8.54 -8.38 15.63
N MET A 99 -8.64 -8.21 14.32
CA MET A 99 -7.70 -7.39 13.57
C MET A 99 -7.74 -5.94 14.08
N PRO A 100 -6.58 -5.25 14.12
CA PRO A 100 -6.56 -3.85 14.51
C PRO A 100 -7.35 -3.01 13.52
N LYS A 101 -7.96 -1.93 14.01
CA LYS A 101 -8.71 -0.98 13.16
C LYS A 101 -7.80 -0.28 12.14
N GLU A 102 -6.55 -0.05 12.54
CA GLU A 102 -5.52 0.58 11.73
C GLU A 102 -4.41 -0.44 11.47
N PHE A 103 -3.92 -0.46 10.24
CA PHE A 103 -2.79 -1.31 9.90
C PHE A 103 -1.50 -0.78 10.54
N PRO A 104 -0.59 -1.67 10.95
CA PRO A 104 0.64 -1.27 11.64
C PRO A 104 1.67 -0.61 10.73
N LEU A 105 1.51 -0.73 9.41
CA LEU A 105 2.35 -0.08 8.41
C LEU A 105 1.52 1.00 7.73
N SER A 106 2.11 2.17 7.52
CA SER A 106 1.55 3.17 6.61
C SER A 106 1.61 2.67 5.17
N LEU A 107 0.56 2.95 4.39
CA LEU A 107 0.49 2.63 2.97
C LEU A 107 0.26 3.91 2.16
N CYS A 108 1.29 4.29 1.40
CA CYS A 108 1.31 5.45 0.51
C CYS A 108 1.00 5.05 -0.92
N VAL A 109 -0.09 5.58 -1.49
CA VAL A 109 -0.46 5.25 -2.86
C VAL A 109 -0.87 6.51 -3.61
N TRP A 110 -0.31 6.69 -4.80
CA TRP A 110 -0.75 7.71 -5.74
C TRP A 110 -2.02 7.23 -6.43
N ASP A 111 -3.08 8.03 -6.40
CA ASP A 111 -4.35 7.68 -7.04
C ASP A 111 -4.95 8.84 -7.85
N TYR A 112 -4.74 10.08 -7.38
CA TYR A 112 -5.23 11.33 -7.98
C TYR A 112 -6.74 11.38 -8.24
N VAL A 113 -7.58 10.66 -7.48
CA VAL A 113 -9.03 10.74 -7.63
C VAL A 113 -9.59 12.10 -7.14
N PRO A 114 -10.49 12.76 -7.90
CA PRO A 114 -11.14 12.27 -9.10
C PRO A 114 -10.18 12.35 -10.30
N ASN A 115 -10.09 11.27 -11.07
CA ASN A 115 -9.22 11.19 -12.25
C ASN A 115 -10.04 10.74 -13.47
N ARG A 116 -9.39 10.60 -14.63
CA ARG A 116 -10.05 10.19 -15.89
C ARG A 116 -10.74 8.81 -15.83
N TRP A 117 -10.31 7.93 -14.93
CA TRP A 117 -10.86 6.58 -14.77
C TRP A 117 -12.00 6.54 -13.75
N PHE A 118 -11.97 7.45 -12.78
CA PHE A 118 -12.95 7.57 -11.70
C PHE A 118 -13.36 9.04 -11.49
N PRO A 119 -14.12 9.64 -12.44
CA PRO A 119 -14.45 11.07 -12.39
C PRO A 119 -15.53 11.41 -11.35
N SER A 120 -16.43 10.48 -11.03
CA SER A 120 -17.60 10.73 -10.20
C SER A 120 -17.76 9.79 -9.00
N ASN A 121 -17.17 8.59 -9.02
CA ASN A 121 -17.33 7.57 -7.97
C ASN A 121 -16.20 7.59 -6.92
N THR A 122 -15.72 8.79 -6.58
CA THR A 122 -14.56 8.96 -5.71
C THR A 122 -14.76 8.32 -4.33
N ASP A 123 -15.93 8.45 -3.70
CA ASP A 123 -16.15 7.92 -2.35
C ASP A 123 -15.99 6.39 -2.28
N ALA A 124 -16.47 5.68 -3.31
CA ALA A 124 -16.30 4.24 -3.42
C ALA A 124 -14.81 3.86 -3.62
N VAL A 125 -14.08 4.63 -4.43
CA VAL A 125 -12.63 4.42 -4.64
C VAL A 125 -11.83 4.70 -3.36
N MET A 126 -12.15 5.78 -2.65
CA MET A 126 -11.53 6.10 -1.36
C MET A 126 -11.84 5.03 -0.31
N LYS A 127 -13.05 4.46 -0.33
CA LYS A 127 -13.41 3.35 0.55
C LYS A 127 -12.57 2.12 0.23
N ASP A 128 -12.46 1.73 -1.04
CA ASP A 128 -11.62 0.60 -1.46
C ASP A 128 -10.17 0.77 -0.99
N MET A 129 -9.59 1.95 -1.19
CA MET A 129 -8.25 2.28 -0.69
C MET A 129 -8.13 2.18 0.84
N ARG A 130 -9.10 2.69 1.60
CA ARG A 130 -9.11 2.57 3.07
C ARG A 130 -9.26 1.13 3.55
N ASP A 131 -10.12 0.33 2.91
CA ASP A 131 -10.31 -1.08 3.24
C ASP A 131 -9.02 -1.90 3.01
N HIS A 132 -8.12 -1.43 2.14
CA HIS A 132 -6.79 -2.00 1.89
C HIS A 132 -5.68 -1.35 2.74
N GLY A 133 -6.01 -0.41 3.62
CA GLY A 133 -5.09 0.23 4.56
C GLY A 133 -4.37 1.47 4.05
N VAL A 134 -4.76 2.04 2.90
CA VAL A 134 -4.16 3.29 2.41
C VAL A 134 -4.50 4.43 3.37
N ASN A 135 -3.46 5.07 3.90
CA ASN A 135 -3.57 6.20 4.82
C ASN A 135 -2.62 7.35 4.50
N VAL A 136 -1.75 7.23 3.49
CA VAL A 136 -0.88 8.33 3.04
C VAL A 136 -1.21 8.69 1.59
N PHE A 137 -1.51 9.96 1.36
CA PHE A 137 -2.04 10.46 0.08
C PHE A 137 -1.17 11.59 -0.49
N PRO A 138 -0.42 11.32 -1.57
CA PRO A 138 0.17 12.36 -2.41
C PRO A 138 -0.92 13.09 -3.22
N ARG A 139 -1.10 14.38 -2.94
CA ARG A 139 -2.22 15.17 -3.51
C ARG A 139 -1.73 16.45 -4.19
N PRO A 140 -1.17 16.35 -5.41
CA PRO A 140 -0.85 17.53 -6.19
C PRO A 140 -2.12 18.35 -6.45
N GLY A 141 -2.03 19.66 -6.28
CA GLY A 141 -3.11 20.59 -6.58
C GLY A 141 -4.05 20.87 -5.41
N CYS A 142 -4.00 20.11 -4.31
CA CYS A 142 -4.82 20.35 -3.12
C CYS A 142 -4.32 21.51 -2.26
N GLU A 143 -3.12 22.02 -2.53
CA GLU A 143 -2.53 23.15 -1.82
C GLU A 143 -3.45 24.38 -1.97
N PRO A 144 -3.71 25.13 -0.88
CA PRO A 144 -4.50 26.35 -0.95
C PRO A 144 -3.84 27.36 -1.90
N LYS A 145 -4.62 28.10 -2.67
CA LYS A 145 -4.05 29.06 -3.65
C LYS A 145 -3.88 30.42 -3.00
N GLY A 146 -2.68 30.99 -3.11
CA GLY A 146 -2.38 32.33 -2.60
C GLY A 146 -2.52 33.37 -3.70
N GLU A 147 -3.06 34.55 -3.39
CA GLU A 147 -3.03 35.72 -4.28
C GLU A 147 -2.70 36.97 -3.47
N VAL A 148 -1.75 37.77 -3.95
CA VAL A 148 -1.42 39.06 -3.35
C VAL A 148 -2.36 40.12 -3.93
N ASP A 149 -3.16 40.76 -3.07
CA ASP A 149 -4.09 41.81 -3.48
C ASP A 149 -3.38 43.12 -3.85
N GLN A 150 -4.12 44.10 -4.39
CA GLN A 150 -3.58 45.40 -4.78
C GLN A 150 -3.02 46.22 -3.60
N GLN A 151 -3.34 45.83 -2.36
CA GLN A 151 -2.82 46.45 -1.14
C GLN A 151 -1.60 45.68 -0.58
N GLY A 152 -1.11 44.65 -1.28
CA GLY A 152 0.05 43.86 -0.85
C GLY A 152 -0.27 42.86 0.27
N ARG A 153 -1.54 42.45 0.43
CA ARG A 153 -1.93 41.43 1.42
C ARG A 153 -2.12 40.08 0.73
N LEU A 154 -1.57 39.04 1.34
CA LEU A 154 -1.79 37.66 0.91
C LEU A 154 -3.19 37.19 1.28
N GLN A 155 -3.99 36.82 0.28
CA GLN A 155 -5.27 36.15 0.42
C GLN A 155 -5.12 34.66 0.10
N MET A 156 -5.79 33.80 0.87
CA MET A 156 -5.72 32.35 0.74
C MET A 156 -7.09 31.80 0.33
N ASP A 157 -7.14 31.04 -0.76
CA ASP A 157 -8.25 30.17 -1.09
C ASP A 157 -8.01 28.76 -0.53
N TRP A 158 -8.76 28.45 0.53
CA TRP A 158 -8.69 27.17 1.25
C TRP A 158 -9.56 26.07 0.65
N SER A 159 -10.44 26.40 -0.29
CA SER A 159 -11.46 25.49 -0.83
C SER A 159 -10.88 24.16 -1.37
N PRO A 160 -9.74 24.16 -2.10
CA PRO A 160 -9.11 22.92 -2.55
C PRO A 160 -8.68 22.02 -1.38
N LEU A 161 -8.08 22.61 -0.35
CA LEU A 161 -7.61 21.87 0.82
C LEU A 161 -8.77 21.32 1.64
N GLU A 162 -9.83 22.11 1.87
CA GLU A 162 -11.02 21.64 2.61
C GLU A 162 -11.70 20.46 1.92
N THR A 163 -11.80 20.52 0.58
CA THR A 163 -12.34 19.44 -0.22
C THR A 163 -11.53 18.17 -0.02
N GLU A 164 -10.21 18.29 -0.02
CA GLU A 164 -9.32 17.14 0.10
C GLU A 164 -9.26 16.56 1.51
N LEU A 165 -9.21 17.40 2.55
CA LEU A 165 -9.23 16.95 3.94
C LEU A 165 -10.50 16.14 4.27
N LYS A 166 -11.65 16.51 3.68
CA LYS A 166 -12.90 15.74 3.79
C LYS A 166 -12.80 14.40 3.06
N ARG A 167 -12.18 14.37 1.88
CA ARG A 167 -12.03 13.17 1.03
C ARG A 167 -11.16 12.09 1.70
N ILE A 168 -9.99 12.47 2.20
CA ILE A 168 -9.01 11.53 2.79
C ILE A 168 -9.39 11.10 4.21
N GLY A 169 -10.22 11.88 4.91
CA GLY A 169 -10.66 11.59 6.26
C GLY A 169 -9.59 11.83 7.33
N GLU A 170 -10.00 11.67 8.59
CA GLU A 170 -9.13 11.79 9.77
C GLU A 170 -8.13 10.62 9.85
N GLY A 171 -6.99 10.81 10.52
CA GLY A 171 -5.93 9.81 10.65
C GLY A 171 -5.04 9.63 9.41
N SER A 172 -5.43 10.17 8.26
CA SER A 172 -4.63 10.15 7.04
C SER A 172 -3.49 11.18 7.05
N VAL A 173 -2.39 10.87 6.36
CA VAL A 173 -1.25 11.76 6.10
C VAL A 173 -1.36 12.34 4.69
N LEU A 174 -1.32 13.67 4.58
CA LEU A 174 -1.33 14.39 3.32
C LEU A 174 0.09 14.76 2.88
N LEU A 175 0.49 14.40 1.66
CA LEU A 175 1.74 14.88 1.07
C LEU A 175 1.44 16.02 0.09
N PHE A 176 1.83 17.24 0.48
CA PHE A 176 1.71 18.44 -0.35
C PHE A 176 2.79 18.43 -1.44
N HIS A 177 2.40 18.47 -2.71
CA HIS A 177 3.33 18.27 -3.81
C HIS A 177 3.66 19.59 -4.50
N PHE A 178 4.61 20.32 -3.94
CA PHE A 178 5.12 21.57 -4.51
C PHE A 178 6.56 21.87 -4.10
N HIS A 179 7.30 22.51 -5.01
CA HIS A 179 8.62 23.11 -4.74
C HIS A 179 8.49 24.52 -4.11
N GLU A 180 7.54 25.32 -4.61
CA GLU A 180 7.24 26.65 -4.05
C GLU A 180 5.74 26.77 -3.74
N PRO A 181 5.37 27.54 -2.70
CA PRO A 181 3.98 27.88 -2.45
C PRO A 181 3.29 28.45 -3.69
N PRO A 182 2.09 27.98 -4.07
CA PRO A 182 1.37 28.44 -5.25
C PRO A 182 0.73 29.82 -5.00
N ILE A 183 1.57 30.85 -5.01
CA ILE A 183 1.18 32.25 -4.80
C ILE A 183 1.23 32.99 -6.14
N LYS A 184 0.11 33.63 -6.49
CA LYS A 184 0.02 34.55 -7.61
C LYS A 184 0.43 35.94 -7.14
N HIS A 185 1.37 36.54 -7.86
CA HIS A 185 1.87 37.89 -7.61
C HIS A 185 1.45 38.84 -8.74
N PRO A 186 1.26 40.15 -8.47
CA PRO A 186 1.38 41.17 -9.50
C PRO A 186 2.80 41.14 -10.11
N GLU A 187 2.98 41.59 -11.36
CA GLU A 187 4.19 41.37 -12.20
C GLU A 187 5.55 41.61 -11.49
N THR A 188 6.63 40.95 -11.97
CA THR A 188 8.02 40.89 -11.43
C THR A 188 8.19 41.37 -9.98
N ILE A 189 8.23 40.41 -9.06
CA ILE A 189 8.38 40.64 -7.62
C ILE A 189 9.85 40.61 -7.16
N ASP A 190 10.19 41.48 -6.22
CA ASP A 190 11.48 41.46 -5.54
C ASP A 190 11.69 40.14 -4.74
N PRO A 191 12.89 39.52 -4.77
CA PRO A 191 13.13 38.24 -4.09
C PRO A 191 12.89 38.23 -2.57
N GLU A 192 13.17 39.34 -1.86
CA GLU A 192 12.92 39.43 -0.42
C GLU A 192 11.42 39.54 -0.15
N VAL A 193 10.70 40.26 -0.99
CA VAL A 193 9.24 40.35 -0.92
C VAL A 193 8.59 39.01 -1.24
N LYS A 194 9.08 38.28 -2.26
CA LYS A 194 8.63 36.91 -2.58
C LYS A 194 8.82 35.99 -1.37
N THR A 195 10.02 36.03 -0.77
CA THR A 195 10.35 35.27 0.44
C THR A 195 9.34 35.54 1.56
N ARG A 196 9.03 36.81 1.84
CA ARG A 196 8.08 37.18 2.88
C ARG A 196 6.68 36.59 2.65
N TYR A 197 6.20 36.58 1.40
CA TYR A 197 4.91 35.97 1.09
C TYR A 197 4.94 34.44 1.22
N GLN A 198 6.04 33.78 0.85
CA GLN A 198 6.20 32.34 1.06
C GLN A 198 6.16 31.99 2.56
N GLU A 199 6.82 32.79 3.41
CA GLU A 199 6.80 32.60 4.86
C GLU A 199 5.41 32.81 5.46
N GLN A 200 4.70 33.86 5.03
CA GLN A 200 3.30 34.11 5.42
C GLN A 200 2.38 32.98 5.00
N TYR A 201 2.51 32.50 3.76
CA TYR A 201 1.71 31.39 3.25
C TYR A 201 1.90 30.12 4.08
N LEU A 202 3.15 29.73 4.33
CA LEU A 202 3.47 28.49 5.05
C LEU A 202 3.05 28.57 6.52
N THR A 203 3.19 29.74 7.14
CA THR A 203 2.67 30.02 8.49
C THR A 203 1.16 29.87 8.52
N ALA A 204 0.46 30.51 7.58
CA ALA A 204 -1.00 30.41 7.49
C ALA A 204 -1.47 28.97 7.24
N LEU A 205 -0.79 28.22 6.37
CA LEU A 205 -1.10 26.82 6.10
C LEU A 205 -0.97 25.95 7.36
N ARG A 206 0.12 26.11 8.11
CA ARG A 206 0.33 25.40 9.38
C ARG A 206 -0.79 25.70 10.37
N ASP A 207 -1.06 26.97 10.60
CA ASP A 207 -2.05 27.39 11.61
C ASP A 207 -3.45 26.92 11.22
N TYR A 208 -3.79 27.03 9.94
CA TYR A 208 -5.06 26.55 9.40
C TYR A 208 -5.25 25.03 9.56
N LEU A 209 -4.20 24.24 9.37
CA LEU A 209 -4.20 22.79 9.61
C LEU A 209 -4.32 22.48 11.10
N ALA A 210 -3.55 23.17 11.96
CA ALA A 210 -3.58 22.99 13.40
C ALA A 210 -4.97 23.29 13.99
N ASP A 211 -5.62 24.36 13.55
CA ASP A 211 -7.00 24.73 13.93
C ASP A 211 -8.04 23.66 13.57
N ARG A 212 -7.71 22.78 12.63
CA ARG A 212 -8.53 21.62 12.20
C ARG A 212 -8.06 20.30 12.80
N GLY A 213 -7.23 20.34 13.83
CA GLY A 213 -6.73 19.16 14.54
C GLY A 213 -5.67 18.36 13.76
N ARG A 214 -5.07 18.93 12.71
CA ARG A 214 -4.00 18.29 11.94
C ARG A 214 -2.64 18.63 12.54
N SER A 215 -1.98 17.64 13.16
CA SER A 215 -0.61 17.79 13.69
C SER A 215 0.44 17.65 12.57
N TYR A 216 1.69 17.95 12.87
CA TYR A 216 2.84 17.69 11.97
C TYR A 216 3.01 16.22 11.57
N ASP A 217 2.34 15.27 12.26
CA ASP A 217 2.31 13.86 11.84
C ASP A 217 1.33 13.57 10.71
N SER A 218 0.36 14.47 10.50
CA SER A 218 -0.72 14.30 9.53
C SER A 218 -0.43 14.94 8.16
N TYR A 219 0.74 15.53 7.98
CA TYR A 219 1.17 16.04 6.68
C TYR A 219 2.70 16.11 6.54
N ALA A 220 3.17 16.10 5.30
CA ALA A 220 4.55 16.40 4.94
C ALA A 220 4.60 17.12 3.58
N PHE A 221 5.71 17.78 3.30
CA PHE A 221 5.95 18.45 2.03
C PHE A 221 6.75 17.51 1.13
N TYR A 222 6.27 17.29 -0.08
CA TYR A 222 6.89 16.47 -1.11
C TYR A 222 7.37 17.39 -2.25
N PRO A 223 8.63 17.86 -2.20
CA PRO A 223 9.06 18.91 -3.12
C PRO A 223 9.25 18.46 -4.56
N ILE A 224 9.80 17.25 -4.72
CA ILE A 224 10.19 16.72 -6.02
C ILE A 224 10.30 15.19 -5.97
N ASP A 225 9.86 14.55 -7.04
CA ASP A 225 9.90 13.10 -7.23
C ASP A 225 11.31 12.58 -7.56
N GLU A 226 11.68 11.46 -6.93
CA GLU A 226 12.93 10.71 -7.11
C GLU A 226 14.18 11.60 -7.28
N PRO A 227 14.57 12.38 -6.26
CA PRO A 227 15.58 13.43 -6.42
C PRO A 227 16.98 12.92 -6.81
N GLY A 228 17.29 11.66 -6.50
CA GLY A 228 18.54 10.98 -6.90
C GLY A 228 18.53 10.43 -8.34
N TYR A 229 17.40 10.48 -9.05
CA TYR A 229 17.31 10.05 -10.45
C TYR A 229 18.13 10.99 -11.36
N ALA A 230 18.56 10.46 -12.52
CA ALA A 230 19.33 11.19 -13.53
C ALA A 230 20.54 11.96 -12.96
N TYR A 231 21.35 11.29 -12.13
CA TYR A 231 22.56 11.84 -11.53
C TYR A 231 22.34 13.06 -10.61
N GLY A 232 21.22 13.08 -9.88
CA GLY A 232 21.00 14.05 -8.79
C GLY A 232 20.62 15.46 -9.26
N GLY A 233 20.26 15.65 -10.53
CA GLY A 233 19.87 16.97 -11.07
C GLY A 233 18.68 17.63 -10.35
N ARG A 234 17.91 16.86 -9.57
CA ARG A 234 16.76 17.31 -8.78
C ARG A 234 17.08 17.60 -7.31
N ILE A 235 18.30 17.32 -6.85
CA ILE A 235 18.75 17.57 -5.47
C ILE A 235 18.70 19.06 -5.09
N PRO A 236 19.08 20.02 -5.97
CA PRO A 236 18.97 21.44 -5.64
C PRO A 236 17.53 21.85 -5.26
N VAL A 237 16.53 21.37 -6.00
CA VAL A 237 15.11 21.67 -5.75
C VAL A 237 14.67 21.16 -4.37
N LEU A 238 15.04 19.93 -4.01
CA LEU A 238 14.75 19.37 -2.69
C LEU A 238 15.35 20.22 -1.58
N ARG A 239 16.64 20.56 -1.69
CA ARG A 239 17.38 21.32 -0.68
C ARG A 239 16.88 22.75 -0.53
N GLU A 240 16.61 23.43 -1.63
CA GLU A 240 16.05 24.79 -1.63
C GLU A 240 14.68 24.82 -0.97
N THR A 241 13.82 23.87 -1.31
CA THR A 241 12.47 23.76 -0.70
C THR A 241 12.58 23.45 0.78
N ALA A 242 13.44 22.51 1.18
CA ALA A 242 13.66 22.16 2.58
C ALA A 242 14.18 23.34 3.41
N THR A 243 15.13 24.10 2.86
CA THR A 243 15.68 25.31 3.49
C THR A 243 14.58 26.36 3.69
N MET A 244 13.74 26.59 2.67
CA MET A 244 12.60 27.51 2.76
C MET A 244 11.62 27.08 3.85
N LEU A 245 11.27 25.79 3.92
CA LEU A 245 10.34 25.25 4.90
C LEU A 245 10.89 25.41 6.33
N HIS A 246 12.12 24.99 6.59
CA HIS A 246 12.72 25.04 7.94
C HIS A 246 13.02 26.44 8.44
N ARG A 247 13.22 27.40 7.53
CA ARG A 247 13.28 28.82 7.88
C ARG A 247 11.96 29.32 8.48
N VAL A 248 10.82 28.82 8.01
CA VAL A 248 9.49 29.16 8.55
C VAL A 248 9.21 28.39 9.84
N ASP A 249 9.41 27.07 9.80
CA ASP A 249 9.15 26.20 10.93
C ASP A 249 10.06 24.96 10.88
N PRO A 250 10.98 24.79 11.85
CA PRO A 250 11.88 23.65 11.88
C PRO A 250 11.17 22.32 12.13
N LYS A 251 9.88 22.32 12.48
CA LYS A 251 9.08 21.09 12.66
C LYS A 251 8.43 20.60 11.37
N PHE A 252 8.45 21.38 10.28
CA PHE A 252 7.94 20.91 9.01
C PHE A 252 8.69 19.66 8.55
N ARG A 253 7.94 18.67 8.07
CA ARG A 253 8.53 17.42 7.58
C ARG A 253 8.68 17.47 6.07
N VAL A 254 9.90 17.31 5.61
CA VAL A 254 10.19 17.09 4.19
C VAL A 254 10.16 15.60 3.91
N TYR A 255 9.31 15.20 2.96
CA TYR A 255 9.22 13.86 2.39
C TYR A 255 10.13 13.74 1.17
N THR A 256 10.79 12.59 1.02
CA THR A 256 11.57 12.26 -0.18
C THR A 256 11.53 10.77 -0.49
N ASN A 257 11.44 10.42 -1.77
CA ASN A 257 11.46 9.05 -2.29
C ASN A 257 12.72 8.76 -3.12
N PRO A 258 13.91 8.68 -2.51
CA PRO A 258 15.14 8.53 -3.27
C PRO A 258 15.26 7.13 -3.89
N VAL A 259 15.80 7.08 -5.11
CA VAL A 259 16.19 5.84 -5.76
C VAL A 259 17.64 5.46 -5.41
N MET A 260 18.01 4.21 -5.63
CA MET A 260 19.40 3.69 -5.50
C MET A 260 20.48 4.60 -6.10
N ALA A 261 20.16 5.35 -7.17
CA ALA A 261 21.10 6.25 -7.84
C ALA A 261 21.49 7.51 -7.03
N LEU A 262 20.85 7.78 -5.88
CA LEU A 262 21.20 8.90 -5.00
C LEU A 262 22.67 8.77 -4.53
N ALA A 263 23.55 9.64 -5.02
CA ALA A 263 24.96 9.60 -4.65
C ALA A 263 25.17 9.91 -3.16
N TRP A 264 26.27 9.42 -2.58
CA TRP A 264 26.59 9.64 -1.17
C TRP A 264 26.69 11.13 -0.80
N LYS A 265 27.33 11.96 -1.63
CA LYS A 265 27.46 13.40 -1.38
C LYS A 265 26.11 14.11 -1.41
N ASP A 266 25.24 13.75 -2.36
CA ASP A 266 23.90 14.29 -2.46
C ASP A 266 23.05 13.90 -1.25
N PHE A 267 23.13 12.63 -0.84
CA PHE A 267 22.52 12.15 0.40
C PHE A 267 22.96 12.99 1.61
N GLN A 268 24.26 13.17 1.81
CA GLN A 268 24.79 13.96 2.93
C GLN A 268 24.26 15.41 2.93
N SER A 269 24.04 15.98 1.74
CA SER A 269 23.58 17.37 1.58
C SER A 269 22.12 17.60 1.94
N VAL A 270 21.28 16.56 1.90
CA VAL A 270 19.83 16.69 2.15
C VAL A 270 19.40 15.97 3.42
N ALA A 271 20.16 14.97 3.87
CA ALA A 271 19.77 14.11 4.97
C ALA A 271 19.37 14.83 6.28
N PRO A 272 20.05 15.92 6.70
CA PRO A 272 19.66 16.66 7.90
C PRO A 272 18.25 17.26 7.84
N ASP A 273 17.72 17.50 6.63
CA ASP A 273 16.46 18.18 6.42
C ASP A 273 15.28 17.25 6.17
N ILE A 274 15.49 15.93 6.11
CA ILE A 274 14.42 14.99 5.75
C ILE A 274 13.70 14.49 6.99
N GLY A 275 12.39 14.78 7.06
CA GLY A 275 11.48 14.32 8.11
C GLY A 275 10.77 13.00 7.80
N VAL A 276 10.67 12.61 6.52
CA VAL A 276 10.09 11.31 6.10
C VAL A 276 10.89 10.75 4.92
N TRP A 277 11.42 9.55 5.09
CA TRP A 277 12.18 8.84 4.05
C TRP A 277 11.30 7.77 3.39
N ALA A 278 11.29 7.70 2.06
CA ALA A 278 10.66 6.61 1.32
C ALA A 278 11.57 6.07 0.20
N PRO A 279 12.80 5.61 0.51
CA PRO A 279 13.71 5.05 -0.48
C PRO A 279 13.08 3.87 -1.23
N ASN A 280 13.47 3.67 -2.49
CA ASN A 280 13.08 2.44 -3.17
C ASN A 280 13.71 1.19 -2.53
N MET A 281 13.05 0.04 -2.65
CA MET A 281 13.45 -1.20 -1.98
C MET A 281 14.83 -1.68 -2.42
N ARG A 282 15.27 -1.29 -3.62
CA ARG A 282 16.65 -1.51 -4.05
C ARG A 282 17.62 -0.77 -3.11
N LEU A 283 17.41 0.52 -2.86
CA LEU A 283 18.21 1.30 -1.91
C LEU A 283 18.09 0.71 -0.50
N VAL A 284 16.87 0.38 -0.04
CA VAL A 284 16.63 -0.25 1.28
C VAL A 284 17.46 -1.52 1.46
N THR A 285 17.52 -2.39 0.45
CA THR A 285 18.29 -3.63 0.48
C THR A 285 19.79 -3.39 0.69
N GLY A 286 20.30 -2.18 0.41
CA GLY A 286 21.64 -1.76 0.78
C GLY A 286 21.96 -1.93 2.28
N ALA A 287 20.94 -1.93 3.15
CA ALA A 287 21.11 -2.22 4.58
C ALA A 287 21.74 -3.61 4.85
N LEU A 288 21.50 -4.61 3.99
CA LEU A 288 22.08 -5.95 4.13
C LEU A 288 23.60 -5.97 3.96
N VAL A 289 24.15 -4.99 3.22
CA VAL A 289 25.58 -4.89 2.91
C VAL A 289 26.23 -3.69 3.60
N GLY A 290 25.54 -3.09 4.58
CA GLY A 290 26.06 -1.95 5.35
C GLY A 290 26.16 -0.65 4.53
N ASP A 291 25.25 -0.42 3.58
CA ASP A 291 25.20 0.85 2.86
C ASP A 291 25.09 2.03 3.84
N PRO A 292 26.04 2.99 3.81
CA PRO A 292 26.06 4.07 4.79
C PRO A 292 24.84 4.99 4.68
N ARG A 293 24.18 5.07 3.50
CA ARG A 293 22.93 5.84 3.31
C ARG A 293 21.82 5.22 4.13
N MET A 294 21.59 3.92 3.97
CA MET A 294 20.54 3.22 4.71
C MET A 294 20.82 3.12 6.20
N THR A 295 22.09 2.88 6.58
CA THR A 295 22.50 2.91 7.99
C THR A 295 22.16 4.25 8.63
N SER A 296 22.46 5.35 7.93
CA SER A 296 22.13 6.70 8.38
C SER A 296 20.62 6.91 8.46
N ILE A 297 19.87 6.64 7.37
CA ILE A 297 18.41 6.78 7.30
C ILE A 297 17.71 6.07 8.46
N LEU A 298 18.01 4.79 8.68
CA LEU A 298 17.37 3.97 9.72
C LEU A 298 17.70 4.44 11.14
N SER A 299 18.82 5.14 11.34
CA SER A 299 19.24 5.67 12.65
C SER A 299 18.66 7.03 13.00
N THR A 300 17.98 7.70 12.06
CA THR A 300 17.42 9.06 12.27
C THR A 300 16.28 9.11 13.29
N GLY A 301 15.59 7.98 13.52
CA GLY A 301 14.33 7.95 14.29
C GLY A 301 13.12 8.54 13.55
N ASN A 302 13.31 9.07 12.34
CA ASN A 302 12.23 9.54 11.49
C ASN A 302 11.45 8.36 10.89
N PRO A 303 10.19 8.57 10.48
CA PRO A 303 9.46 7.60 9.68
C PRO A 303 10.26 7.24 8.41
N VAL A 304 10.59 5.96 8.29
CA VAL A 304 11.16 5.37 7.08
C VAL A 304 10.13 4.43 6.49
N TRP A 305 9.72 4.72 5.26
CA TRP A 305 8.91 3.88 4.41
C TRP A 305 9.77 3.32 3.28
N SER A 306 9.13 2.64 2.33
CA SER A 306 9.73 2.39 1.03
C SER A 306 8.77 2.79 -0.07
N TYR A 307 9.28 2.99 -1.28
CA TYR A 307 8.48 3.33 -2.46
C TYR A 307 8.84 2.43 -3.64
N GLU A 308 7.83 1.90 -4.34
CA GLU A 308 8.04 0.92 -5.40
C GLU A 308 7.27 1.22 -6.69
N CYS A 309 7.98 1.06 -7.81
CA CYS A 309 7.50 1.25 -9.18
C CYS A 309 8.24 0.34 -10.17
N LEU A 310 8.36 -0.97 -9.87
CA LEU A 310 9.12 -1.89 -10.74
C LEU A 310 8.42 -2.12 -12.08
N ALA A 311 9.11 -1.84 -13.18
CA ALA A 311 8.56 -2.05 -14.51
C ALA A 311 8.06 -3.49 -14.72
N GLN A 312 7.01 -3.65 -15.54
CA GLN A 312 6.37 -4.94 -15.84
C GLN A 312 5.78 -5.68 -14.62
N VAL A 313 5.22 -4.97 -13.64
CA VAL A 313 4.64 -5.59 -12.41
C VAL A 313 3.64 -6.73 -12.67
N ARG A 314 2.92 -6.73 -13.80
CA ARG A 314 1.99 -7.83 -14.17
C ARG A 314 2.70 -9.15 -14.47
N SER A 315 4.00 -9.08 -14.69
CA SER A 315 4.90 -10.22 -14.90
C SER A 315 5.54 -10.72 -13.62
N LEU A 316 5.34 -10.01 -12.51
CA LEU A 316 5.79 -10.40 -11.18
C LEU A 316 4.68 -11.14 -10.44
N SER A 317 5.09 -12.08 -9.61
CA SER A 317 4.22 -12.83 -8.72
C SER A 317 3.51 -11.91 -7.72
N PRO A 318 2.17 -11.91 -7.63
CA PRO A 318 1.45 -11.22 -6.57
C PRO A 318 1.89 -11.63 -5.17
N LEU A 319 2.34 -12.89 -4.99
CA LEU A 319 2.80 -13.39 -3.70
C LEU A 319 4.23 -12.95 -3.35
N ARG A 320 5.14 -12.92 -4.34
CA ARG A 320 6.55 -12.54 -4.11
C ARG A 320 6.78 -11.03 -4.18
N TYR A 321 5.90 -10.30 -4.86
CA TYR A 321 5.98 -8.85 -4.97
C TYR A 321 4.97 -8.17 -4.03
N ASN A 322 3.66 -8.29 -4.29
CA ASN A 322 2.65 -7.52 -3.56
C ASN A 322 2.43 -8.00 -2.12
N ARG A 323 2.17 -9.29 -1.90
CA ARG A 323 1.95 -9.85 -0.54
C ARG A 323 3.20 -9.82 0.31
N ALA A 324 4.38 -10.05 -0.29
CA ALA A 324 5.64 -10.01 0.43
C ALA A 324 6.09 -8.58 0.79
N TYR A 325 5.54 -7.54 0.14
CA TYR A 325 6.04 -6.18 0.32
C TYR A 325 5.93 -5.67 1.77
N PRO A 326 4.78 -5.81 2.46
CA PRO A 326 4.66 -5.48 3.89
C PRO A 326 5.63 -6.28 4.77
N TRP A 327 5.83 -7.58 4.49
CA TRP A 327 6.78 -8.44 5.21
C TRP A 327 8.21 -7.96 5.06
N ARG A 328 8.61 -7.63 3.84
CA ARG A 328 9.94 -7.10 3.53
C ARG A 328 10.17 -5.76 4.22
N ALA A 329 9.17 -4.87 4.21
CA ALA A 329 9.24 -3.61 4.94
C ALA A 329 9.43 -3.83 6.45
N LYS A 330 8.66 -4.74 7.06
CA LYS A 330 8.81 -5.08 8.47
C LYS A 330 10.17 -5.71 8.79
N PHE A 331 10.69 -6.57 7.90
CA PHE A 331 12.02 -7.17 8.03
C PHE A 331 13.14 -6.11 8.08
N PHE A 332 13.05 -5.06 7.27
CA PHE A 332 14.00 -3.93 7.29
C PHE A 332 13.74 -2.89 8.39
N GLY A 333 12.73 -3.10 9.24
CA GLY A 333 12.37 -2.16 10.30
C GLY A 333 11.70 -0.88 9.80
N LEU A 334 11.07 -0.93 8.61
CA LEU A 334 10.33 0.21 8.05
C LEU A 334 8.97 0.36 8.74
N SER A 335 8.48 1.59 8.76
CA SER A 335 7.17 2.00 9.29
C SER A 335 6.07 2.09 8.22
N GLY A 336 6.42 1.84 6.95
CA GLY A 336 5.46 1.93 5.86
C GLY A 336 6.00 1.50 4.51
N ILE A 337 5.11 1.46 3.54
CA ILE A 337 5.35 1.09 2.14
C ILE A 337 4.61 2.03 1.21
N GLY A 338 4.98 2.05 -0.06
CA GLY A 338 4.30 2.86 -1.05
C GLY A 338 4.43 2.33 -2.46
N LEU A 339 3.38 2.55 -3.25
CA LEU A 339 3.25 2.00 -4.60
C LEU A 339 2.81 3.08 -5.57
N TRP A 340 3.57 3.25 -6.65
CA TRP A 340 3.03 3.81 -7.88
C TRP A 340 2.36 2.65 -8.62
N THR A 341 1.04 2.56 -8.75
CA THR A 341 -0.02 3.52 -8.36
C THR A 341 -1.36 2.76 -8.24
N HIS A 342 -2.34 3.30 -7.50
CA HIS A 342 -3.68 2.74 -7.46
C HIS A 342 -4.30 2.74 -8.88
N SER A 343 -4.45 3.92 -9.48
CA SER A 343 -5.24 4.11 -10.71
C SER A 343 -4.69 5.18 -11.66
N THR A 344 -3.47 5.67 -11.48
CA THR A 344 -2.92 6.73 -12.32
C THR A 344 -2.24 6.15 -13.56
N THR A 345 -2.90 6.24 -14.71
CA THR A 345 -2.29 5.86 -16.00
C THR A 345 -2.95 6.60 -17.17
N ASN A 346 -2.21 6.74 -18.26
CA ASN A 346 -2.71 7.26 -19.53
C ASN A 346 -3.25 6.18 -20.47
N THR A 347 -2.85 4.93 -20.26
CA THR A 347 -3.23 3.76 -21.07
C THR A 347 -4.39 3.01 -20.43
N ASP A 348 -5.24 2.38 -21.23
CA ASP A 348 -6.35 1.57 -20.70
C ASP A 348 -5.80 0.34 -19.96
N PRO A 349 -6.05 0.18 -18.64
CA PRO A 349 -5.56 -0.96 -17.88
C PRO A 349 -6.05 -2.30 -18.42
N TRP A 350 -7.22 -2.35 -19.06
CA TRP A 350 -7.75 -3.59 -19.64
C TRP A 350 -6.94 -4.08 -20.83
N LEU A 351 -6.21 -3.19 -21.48
CA LEU A 351 -5.38 -3.47 -22.64
C LEU A 351 -3.93 -3.72 -22.24
N LYS A 352 -3.16 -4.19 -23.22
CA LYS A 352 -1.71 -4.28 -23.11
C LYS A 352 -1.14 -2.86 -23.07
N GLY A 353 -0.22 -2.59 -22.13
CA GLY A 353 0.52 -1.32 -22.08
C GLY A 353 1.36 -1.07 -23.35
N GLU A 354 1.65 0.20 -23.63
CA GLU A 354 2.50 0.60 -24.76
C GLU A 354 3.99 0.38 -24.45
N GLY A 355 4.36 0.52 -23.17
CA GLY A 355 5.70 0.31 -22.66
C GLY A 355 5.74 -0.31 -21.27
N ILE A 356 6.94 -0.67 -20.83
CA ILE A 356 7.19 -1.41 -19.58
C ILE A 356 6.76 -0.68 -18.30
N ASN A 357 6.46 0.62 -18.41
CA ASN A 357 6.06 1.52 -17.33
C ASN A 357 4.56 1.84 -17.34
N ASP A 358 3.75 1.08 -18.09
CA ASP A 358 2.30 1.35 -18.20
C ASP A 358 1.43 0.38 -17.38
N GLU A 359 2.05 -0.55 -16.65
CA GLU A 359 1.34 -1.67 -16.01
C GLU A 359 1.18 -1.54 -14.49
N PHE A 360 1.53 -0.37 -13.95
CA PHE A 360 1.63 -0.12 -12.51
C PHE A 360 0.29 -0.11 -11.77
N THR A 361 -0.81 0.24 -12.44
CA THR A 361 -2.12 0.38 -11.79
C THR A 361 -2.54 -0.91 -11.09
N LEU A 362 -2.96 -0.78 -9.84
CA LEU A 362 -3.39 -1.90 -9.00
C LEU A 362 -4.86 -2.25 -9.20
N VAL A 363 -5.63 -1.38 -9.85
CA VAL A 363 -7.05 -1.61 -10.10
C VAL A 363 -7.42 -1.31 -11.55
N TYR A 364 -8.58 -1.81 -11.95
CA TYR A 364 -9.17 -1.63 -13.26
C TYR A 364 -10.40 -0.71 -13.18
N PRO A 365 -10.66 0.11 -14.21
CA PRO A 365 -11.88 0.91 -14.29
C PRO A 365 -13.09 0.01 -14.54
N GLY A 366 -14.20 0.35 -13.91
CA GLY A 366 -15.52 -0.27 -14.04
C GLY A 366 -16.61 0.69 -13.55
N GLU A 367 -17.84 0.21 -13.34
CA GLU A 367 -18.87 1.01 -12.64
C GLU A 367 -18.35 1.46 -11.25
N THR A 368 -17.64 0.57 -10.57
CA THR A 368 -16.80 0.86 -9.41
C THR A 368 -15.37 0.39 -9.68
N THR A 369 -14.48 0.58 -8.71
CA THR A 369 -13.15 -0.03 -8.72
C THR A 369 -13.26 -1.55 -8.92
N ILE A 370 -12.54 -2.09 -9.90
CA ILE A 370 -12.36 -3.54 -10.06
C ILE A 370 -10.97 -3.90 -9.52
N PRO A 371 -10.89 -4.64 -8.40
CA PRO A 371 -9.60 -4.98 -7.80
C PRO A 371 -8.82 -5.94 -8.71
N SER A 372 -7.51 -5.94 -8.54
CA SER A 372 -6.63 -6.94 -9.13
C SER A 372 -6.20 -7.98 -8.11
N VAL A 373 -5.69 -9.13 -8.58
CA VAL A 373 -5.02 -10.11 -7.73
C VAL A 373 -3.84 -9.47 -6.99
N ARG A 374 -3.12 -8.54 -7.63
CA ARG A 374 -2.02 -7.79 -7.00
C ARG A 374 -2.50 -6.91 -5.84
N TRP A 375 -3.67 -6.29 -5.98
CA TRP A 375 -4.24 -5.42 -4.94
C TRP A 375 -4.71 -6.21 -3.73
N GLU A 376 -5.44 -7.31 -3.96
CA GLU A 376 -5.86 -8.22 -2.88
C GLU A 376 -4.65 -8.90 -2.22
N ALA A 377 -3.62 -9.26 -2.99
CA ALA A 377 -2.38 -9.82 -2.44
C ALA A 377 -1.65 -8.82 -1.52
N LEU A 378 -1.64 -7.52 -1.87
CA LEU A 378 -1.09 -6.49 -0.98
C LEU A 378 -1.88 -6.41 0.33
N ARG A 379 -3.22 -6.40 0.26
CA ARG A 379 -4.09 -6.41 1.44
C ARG A 379 -3.81 -7.61 2.34
N ASP A 380 -3.72 -8.79 1.75
CA ASP A 380 -3.32 -10.03 2.45
C ASP A 380 -1.99 -9.85 3.20
N GLY A 381 -1.02 -9.17 2.59
CA GLY A 381 0.27 -8.87 3.20
C GLY A 381 0.15 -7.88 4.35
N MET A 382 -0.70 -6.85 4.23
CA MET A 382 -0.95 -5.89 5.31
C MET A 382 -1.63 -6.56 6.51
N GLU A 383 -2.61 -7.44 6.25
CA GLU A 383 -3.30 -8.24 7.27
C GLU A 383 -2.36 -9.27 7.92
N ASP A 384 -1.42 -9.84 7.16
CA ASP A 384 -0.37 -10.71 7.71
C ASP A 384 0.51 -9.98 8.74
N ILE A 385 0.93 -8.73 8.44
CA ILE A 385 1.72 -7.93 9.38
C ILE A 385 0.90 -7.50 10.58
N ALA A 386 -0.38 -7.17 10.39
CA ALA A 386 -1.28 -6.92 11.50
C ALA A 386 -1.37 -8.13 12.45
N ALA A 387 -1.47 -9.34 11.92
CA ALA A 387 -1.46 -10.57 12.72
C ALA A 387 -0.12 -10.79 13.45
N LEU A 388 1.01 -10.50 12.79
CA LEU A 388 2.34 -10.55 13.41
C LEU A 388 2.49 -9.54 14.55
N GLU A 389 1.94 -8.33 14.42
CA GLU A 389 1.98 -7.33 15.50
C GLU A 389 1.14 -7.75 16.70
N ILE A 390 -0.02 -8.39 16.48
CA ILE A 390 -0.79 -8.98 17.57
C ILE A 390 0.09 -10.02 18.29
N LEU A 391 0.77 -10.91 17.56
CA LEU A 391 1.67 -11.89 18.17
C LEU A 391 2.82 -11.22 18.95
N ALA A 392 3.42 -10.17 18.40
CA ALA A 392 4.49 -9.42 19.04
C ALA A 392 4.04 -8.74 20.34
N ASP A 393 2.86 -8.13 20.34
CA ASP A 393 2.24 -7.53 21.54
C ASP A 393 1.97 -8.60 22.61
N ARG A 394 1.43 -9.76 22.22
CA ARG A 394 1.23 -10.89 23.15
C ARG A 394 2.54 -11.38 23.76
N VAL A 395 3.61 -11.44 22.96
CA VAL A 395 4.95 -11.75 23.46
C VAL A 395 5.39 -10.73 24.50
N HIS A 396 5.27 -9.44 24.22
CA HIS A 396 5.68 -8.37 25.14
C HIS A 396 4.90 -8.39 26.47
N LYS A 397 3.60 -8.67 26.41
CA LYS A 397 2.77 -8.81 27.61
C LYS A 397 3.12 -10.04 28.43
N ALA A 398 3.50 -11.14 27.79
CA ALA A 398 3.87 -12.38 28.44
C ALA A 398 5.27 -12.35 29.10
N GLU A 399 6.17 -11.46 28.66
CA GLU A 399 7.50 -11.33 29.22
C GLU A 399 7.47 -11.09 30.74
N GLY A 400 8.24 -11.89 31.49
CA GLY A 400 8.31 -11.83 32.95
C GLY A 400 7.27 -12.67 33.68
N LEU A 401 6.30 -13.28 32.99
CA LEU A 401 5.34 -14.21 33.59
C LEU A 401 5.93 -15.61 33.69
N SER A 402 5.73 -16.26 34.85
CA SER A 402 6.25 -17.61 35.10
C SER A 402 5.60 -18.66 34.18
N GLY A 403 6.40 -19.58 33.65
CA GLY A 403 5.93 -20.72 32.84
C GLY A 403 5.70 -20.42 31.36
N LEU A 404 6.00 -19.21 30.88
CA LEU A 404 5.79 -18.80 29.48
C LEU A 404 7.07 -18.71 28.65
N ASP A 405 8.25 -19.04 29.20
CA ASP A 405 9.53 -18.92 28.50
C ASP A 405 9.55 -19.65 27.15
N GLU A 406 9.07 -20.90 27.11
CA GLU A 406 9.06 -21.71 25.89
C GLU A 406 8.01 -21.23 24.87
N PRO A 407 6.73 -20.95 25.24
CA PRO A 407 5.79 -20.25 24.36
C PRO A 407 6.35 -18.94 23.77
N ILE A 408 6.97 -18.09 24.59
CA ILE A 408 7.56 -16.81 24.16
C ILE A 408 8.70 -17.07 23.17
N ALA A 409 9.62 -17.99 23.48
CA ALA A 409 10.74 -18.31 22.60
C ALA A 409 10.26 -18.82 21.24
N ARG A 410 9.23 -19.67 21.21
CA ARG A 410 8.62 -20.16 19.96
C ARG A 410 7.94 -19.04 19.18
N ALA A 411 7.21 -18.15 19.83
CA ALA A 411 6.58 -17.01 19.17
C ALA A 411 7.62 -16.07 18.54
N LYS A 412 8.68 -15.71 19.29
CA LYS A 412 9.81 -14.93 18.76
C LYS A 412 10.51 -15.62 17.59
N ALA A 413 10.64 -16.95 17.64
CA ALA A 413 11.19 -17.72 16.52
C ALA A 413 10.29 -17.68 15.28
N THR A 414 8.96 -17.83 15.44
CA THR A 414 7.98 -17.71 14.35
C THR A 414 8.05 -16.34 13.69
N ILE A 415 8.08 -15.25 14.46
CA ILE A 415 8.19 -13.88 13.93
C ILE A 415 9.48 -13.74 13.10
N ARG A 416 10.65 -14.05 13.70
CA ARG A 416 11.95 -13.91 13.02
C ARG A 416 12.02 -14.73 11.74
N ARG A 417 11.63 -16.00 11.81
CA ARG A 417 11.66 -16.92 10.67
C ARG A 417 10.72 -16.46 9.55
N GLY A 418 9.49 -16.06 9.88
CA GLY A 418 8.54 -15.58 8.89
C GLY A 418 9.04 -14.35 8.14
N LEU A 419 9.59 -13.36 8.87
CA LEU A 419 10.19 -12.17 8.28
C LEU A 419 11.37 -12.51 7.34
N SER A 420 12.26 -13.42 7.76
CA SER A 420 13.37 -13.87 6.92
C SER A 420 12.92 -14.68 5.70
N GLU A 421 12.08 -15.71 5.87
CA GLU A 421 11.63 -16.59 4.78
C GLU A 421 10.88 -15.82 3.69
N VAL A 422 9.98 -14.90 4.07
CA VAL A 422 9.23 -14.10 3.10
C VAL A 422 10.12 -13.04 2.44
N SER A 423 11.07 -12.45 3.18
CA SER A 423 12.04 -11.53 2.59
C SER A 423 12.91 -12.23 1.55
N GLU A 424 13.49 -13.39 1.87
CA GLU A 424 14.30 -14.19 0.93
C GLU A 424 13.50 -14.64 -0.29
N LEU A 425 12.25 -15.11 -0.09
CA LEU A 425 11.33 -15.46 -1.18
C LEU A 425 11.12 -14.30 -2.18
N SER A 426 11.13 -13.07 -1.68
CA SER A 426 10.83 -11.87 -2.46
C SER A 426 12.03 -11.28 -3.21
N ASP A 427 13.26 -11.75 -2.95
CA ASP A 427 14.49 -11.14 -3.49
C ASP A 427 14.51 -11.10 -5.03
N GLU A 428 14.11 -12.19 -5.69
CA GLU A 428 14.02 -12.24 -7.16
C GLU A 428 13.12 -11.13 -7.73
N ALA A 429 12.00 -10.83 -7.03
CA ALA A 429 11.03 -9.83 -7.48
C ALA A 429 11.56 -8.40 -7.29
N PHE A 430 12.18 -8.09 -6.14
CA PHE A 430 12.60 -6.73 -5.80
C PHE A 430 14.01 -6.35 -6.27
N ILE A 431 14.93 -7.32 -6.33
CA ILE A 431 16.35 -7.07 -6.59
C ILE A 431 16.71 -7.42 -8.04
N GLU A 432 16.29 -8.60 -8.49
CA GLU A 432 16.81 -9.25 -9.70
C GLU A 432 15.89 -9.10 -10.92
N SER A 433 14.65 -8.63 -10.70
CA SER A 433 13.61 -8.64 -11.73
C SER A 433 13.97 -7.88 -13.00
N ARG A 434 14.62 -6.73 -12.87
CA ARG A 434 15.09 -5.95 -14.03
C ARG A 434 16.08 -6.72 -14.88
N ASP A 435 16.96 -7.51 -14.27
CA ASP A 435 17.99 -8.26 -14.98
C ASP A 435 17.39 -9.50 -15.65
N TYR A 436 16.48 -10.20 -14.98
CA TYR A 436 15.78 -11.36 -15.55
C TYR A 436 14.86 -11.00 -16.72
N LEU A 437 14.08 -9.92 -16.59
CA LEU A 437 13.17 -9.47 -17.64
C LEU A 437 13.93 -8.99 -18.89
N ARG A 438 15.14 -8.44 -18.71
CA ARG A 438 16.06 -8.10 -19.82
C ARG A 438 16.66 -9.32 -20.53
N GLN A 439 16.82 -10.43 -19.83
CA GLN A 439 17.36 -11.69 -20.38
C GLN A 439 16.31 -12.54 -21.10
N GLY A 440 15.09 -12.03 -21.31
CA GLY A 440 14.03 -12.72 -22.04
C GLY A 440 13.24 -13.73 -21.22
N ARG A 441 13.46 -13.83 -19.89
CA ARG A 441 12.49 -14.51 -19.01
C ARG A 441 11.20 -13.70 -19.02
N ARG A 442 10.09 -14.36 -19.31
CA ARG A 442 8.81 -13.66 -19.46
C ARG A 442 8.16 -13.33 -18.12
N ARG A 443 8.31 -14.15 -17.08
CA ARG A 443 7.70 -13.91 -15.76
C ARG A 443 8.63 -14.36 -14.62
N ILE A 444 8.47 -13.71 -13.47
CA ILE A 444 9.00 -14.15 -12.17
C ILE A 444 7.79 -14.52 -11.34
N TRP A 445 7.57 -15.82 -11.15
CA TRP A 445 6.30 -16.32 -10.62
C TRP A 445 6.48 -17.09 -9.31
N HIS A 446 5.40 -17.20 -8.54
CA HIS A 446 5.42 -18.05 -7.34
C HIS A 446 5.31 -19.53 -7.70
N ALA A 447 5.92 -20.37 -6.87
CA ALA A 447 5.73 -21.81 -6.88
C ALA A 447 4.61 -22.22 -5.90
N PRO A 448 4.06 -23.43 -6.00
CA PRO A 448 3.10 -23.95 -5.01
C PRO A 448 3.62 -23.89 -3.57
N THR A 449 4.93 -24.12 -3.38
CA THR A 449 5.59 -24.01 -2.07
C THR A 449 5.50 -22.62 -1.44
N ASP A 450 5.36 -21.58 -2.26
CA ASP A 450 5.20 -20.20 -1.77
C ASP A 450 3.80 -20.00 -1.19
N VAL A 451 2.79 -20.68 -1.75
CA VAL A 451 1.41 -20.68 -1.21
C VAL A 451 1.41 -21.41 0.14
N ASP A 452 2.05 -22.58 0.19
CA ASP A 452 2.16 -23.39 1.41
C ASP A 452 2.90 -22.63 2.52
N LEU A 453 3.93 -21.85 2.16
CA LEU A 453 4.64 -20.97 3.10
C LEU A 453 3.68 -20.00 3.79
N TYR A 454 2.89 -19.23 3.03
CA TYR A 454 1.97 -18.25 3.60
C TYR A 454 0.88 -18.90 4.45
N HIS A 455 0.35 -20.06 4.03
CA HIS A 455 -0.62 -20.82 4.81
C HIS A 455 -0.04 -21.28 6.15
N ARG A 456 1.13 -21.93 6.12
CA ARG A 456 1.84 -22.38 7.31
C ARG A 456 2.14 -21.21 8.26
N LEU A 457 2.62 -20.08 7.73
CA LEU A 457 2.93 -18.90 8.56
C LEU A 457 1.69 -18.34 9.25
N ARG A 458 0.57 -18.18 8.54
CA ARG A 458 -0.70 -17.73 9.15
C ARG A 458 -1.16 -18.66 10.26
N GLU A 459 -1.15 -19.96 10.02
CA GLU A 459 -1.53 -20.96 11.02
C GLU A 459 -0.60 -20.91 12.24
N GLU A 460 0.71 -20.88 12.03
CA GLU A 460 1.68 -20.77 13.12
C GLU A 460 1.48 -19.49 13.94
N ILE A 461 1.32 -18.33 13.29
CA ILE A 461 1.09 -17.05 13.97
C ILE A 461 -0.11 -17.16 14.89
N VAL A 462 -1.26 -17.59 14.37
CA VAL A 462 -2.50 -17.77 15.14
C VAL A 462 -2.29 -18.74 16.31
N GLN A 463 -1.71 -19.91 16.05
CA GLN A 463 -1.47 -20.93 17.08
C GLN A 463 -0.50 -20.48 18.18
N ARG A 464 0.45 -19.57 17.86
CA ARG A 464 1.33 -18.97 18.88
C ARG A 464 0.62 -17.85 19.64
N THR A 465 -0.17 -17.02 18.96
CA THR A 465 -0.91 -15.91 19.57
C THR A 465 -1.89 -16.41 20.62
N LEU A 466 -2.65 -17.46 20.33
CA LEU A 466 -3.64 -18.03 21.24
C LEU A 466 -3.03 -18.70 22.50
N LYS A 467 -1.73 -19.03 22.48
CA LYS A 467 -1.01 -19.60 23.64
C LYS A 467 -0.47 -18.55 24.59
N LEU A 468 -0.61 -17.26 24.26
CA LEU A 468 -0.07 -16.15 25.04
C LEU A 468 -1.22 -15.27 25.58
N PRO A 469 -1.09 -14.76 26.82
CA PRO A 469 -2.16 -14.02 27.49
C PRO A 469 -2.49 -12.70 26.80
N VAL A 470 -3.76 -12.28 26.90
CA VAL A 470 -4.29 -11.03 26.31
C VAL A 470 -3.83 -9.80 27.09
N GLU A 471 -3.75 -9.94 28.41
CA GLU A 471 -3.42 -8.90 29.39
C GLU A 471 -2.35 -9.41 30.35
N ARG A 472 -1.61 -8.49 30.99
CA ARG A 472 -0.78 -8.87 32.13
C ARG A 472 -1.72 -9.19 33.32
N PRO A 473 -1.57 -10.36 33.95
CA PRO A 473 -2.40 -10.73 35.10
C PRO A 473 -2.27 -9.76 36.28
#